data_AF-A0A8H6JAV7-F1
#
_entry.id   AF-A0A8H6JAV7-F1
#
_cell.length_a   1.000
_cell.length_b   1.000
_cell.length_c   1.000
_cell.angle_alpha   90.00
_cell.angle_beta   90.00
_cell.angle_gamma   90.00
#
_symmetry.space_group_name_H-M   'P 1'
#
loop_
_entity.id
_entity.type
_entity.pdbx_description
1 polymer ?
#
loop_
_entity_poly.entity_id
_entity_poly.type
_entity_poly.pdbx_seq_one_letter_code
_entity_poly.pdbx_strand_id
1 'polypeptide(L)'
;MAITIQSAPSKPLPQYEQPAETKYELDWAEFVTLDLSQFDAPGGKQKLATQLRDAVHQIGFFYVINYGLDQDVVDEQFAIGKALFALPLEEKMRHVADIGGGSYNGYRPKGTREQFPGLRDNVEFYNLFKLNGKLERSHPDVIIRNRAKIETFQRHVVEDVTRKLLILLAIVLELPEDRLLAGHSFEDVSDCHLRYMLYHARSAEENAKYGNVYAGGHTDFGTISLLFRQPIAALQIRMADGGWKWVKPYPSSITVNIADVMQFWSAGYFKSSVHRVVTPPEDQAHLDRLGLLYFVRPAQDLDLKILESPLLERLGLLRKEKDEAAGIKAGDWVKARVKEDLQKAVEGGHTNVPVIGGVSVKYYQS
;
A
#
# COMPACT_ATOMS: atom_id res chain seq x y z
N MET A 1 6.47 -48.97 4.68
CA MET A 1 5.57 -48.38 5.69
C MET A 1 5.37 -46.92 5.33
N ALA A 2 4.18 -46.54 4.90
CA ALA A 2 3.84 -45.15 4.61
C ALA A 2 3.52 -44.45 5.94
N ILE A 3 4.29 -43.43 6.29
CA ILE A 3 3.99 -42.57 7.44
C ILE A 3 2.84 -41.67 7.00
N THR A 4 1.61 -42.05 7.34
CA THR A 4 0.45 -41.18 7.22
C THR A 4 0.62 -40.05 8.24
N ILE A 5 1.06 -38.88 7.78
CA ILE A 5 1.03 -37.67 8.59
C ILE A 5 -0.45 -37.31 8.76
N GLN A 6 -1.03 -37.69 9.90
CA GLN A 6 -2.32 -37.18 10.33
C GLN A 6 -2.17 -35.66 10.47
N SER A 7 -2.73 -34.91 9.50
CA SER A 7 -2.89 -33.47 9.66
C SER A 7 -3.82 -33.22 10.85
N ALA A 8 -3.36 -32.43 11.80
CA ALA A 8 -4.17 -32.05 12.95
C ALA A 8 -5.46 -31.35 12.46
N PRO A 9 -6.63 -31.57 13.10
CA PRO A 9 -7.86 -30.90 12.72
C PRO A 9 -7.67 -29.38 12.73
N SER A 10 -8.01 -28.73 11.61
CA SER A 10 -7.79 -27.31 11.37
C SER A 10 -8.63 -26.45 12.32
N LYS A 11 -7.99 -25.53 13.05
CA LYS A 11 -8.73 -24.50 13.78
C LYS A 11 -9.49 -23.60 12.78
N PRO A 12 -10.78 -23.30 13.01
CA PRO A 12 -11.50 -22.31 12.22
C PRO A 12 -10.82 -20.94 12.33
N LEU A 13 -11.03 -20.07 11.33
CA LEU A 13 -10.58 -18.68 11.43
C LEU A 13 -11.24 -18.01 12.65
N PRO A 14 -10.50 -17.22 13.44
CA PRO A 14 -11.12 -16.42 14.49
C PRO A 14 -12.03 -15.37 13.85
N GLN A 15 -13.13 -15.03 14.51
CA GLN A 15 -13.87 -13.82 14.14
C GLN A 15 -12.95 -12.60 14.33
N TYR A 16 -12.94 -11.70 13.36
CA TYR A 16 -12.22 -10.44 13.49
C TYR A 16 -13.18 -9.38 14.02
N GLU A 17 -12.86 -8.86 15.20
CA GLU A 17 -13.53 -7.71 15.77
C GLU A 17 -12.62 -6.50 15.60
N GLN A 18 -13.15 -5.46 14.95
CA GLN A 18 -12.43 -4.22 14.76
C GLN A 18 -12.24 -3.52 16.10
N PRO A 19 -11.01 -3.05 16.44
CA PRO A 19 -10.79 -2.25 17.63
C PRO A 19 -11.67 -1.00 17.65
N ALA A 20 -12.00 -0.54 18.86
CA ALA A 20 -12.72 0.71 19.03
C ALA A 20 -11.92 1.89 18.43
N GLU A 21 -12.63 2.86 17.85
CA GLU A 21 -12.02 4.12 17.41
C GLU A 21 -11.44 4.88 18.61
N THR A 22 -10.37 5.65 18.36
CA THR A 22 -9.81 6.52 19.40
C THR A 22 -10.83 7.59 19.79
N LYS A 23 -10.84 7.93 21.08
CA LYS A 23 -11.62 9.03 21.66
C LYS A 23 -10.88 10.37 21.57
N TYR A 24 -9.62 10.36 21.17
CA TYR A 24 -8.81 11.55 21.00
C TYR A 24 -9.19 12.30 19.73
N GLU A 25 -9.35 13.62 19.81
CA GLU A 25 -9.43 14.48 18.64
C GLU A 25 -8.01 14.83 18.18
N LEU A 26 -7.64 14.35 17.01
CA LEU A 26 -6.34 14.56 16.39
C LEU A 26 -6.46 15.60 15.27
N ASP A 27 -5.34 16.20 14.83
CA ASP A 27 -5.34 17.07 13.65
C ASP A 27 -5.52 16.22 12.38
N TRP A 28 -6.78 15.92 12.07
CA TRP A 28 -7.17 15.09 10.94
C TRP A 28 -6.90 15.80 9.61
N ALA A 29 -6.36 15.06 8.65
CA ALA A 29 -6.31 15.49 7.27
C ALA A 29 -7.72 15.40 6.65
N GLU A 30 -8.14 16.47 5.99
CA GLU A 30 -9.39 16.50 5.25
C GLU A 30 -9.16 15.94 3.84
N PHE A 31 -9.83 14.83 3.53
CA PHE A 31 -9.76 14.22 2.20
C PHE A 31 -11.13 14.17 1.55
N VAL A 32 -11.13 14.23 0.22
CA VAL A 32 -12.33 13.91 -0.55
C VAL A 32 -12.70 12.45 -0.37
N THR A 33 -14.00 12.16 -0.34
CA THR A 33 -14.53 10.80 -0.31
C THR A 33 -15.24 10.51 -1.61
N LEU A 34 -14.73 9.55 -2.38
CA LEU A 34 -15.34 9.07 -3.61
C LEU A 34 -16.32 7.95 -3.32
N ASP A 35 -17.56 8.11 -3.77
CA ASP A 35 -18.58 7.07 -3.74
C ASP A 35 -18.56 6.30 -5.07
N LEU A 36 -17.94 5.12 -5.07
CA LEU A 36 -17.77 4.33 -6.29
C LEU A 36 -19.08 3.72 -6.83
N SER A 37 -20.16 3.70 -6.04
CA SER A 37 -21.48 3.29 -6.56
C SER A 37 -22.01 4.24 -7.63
N GLN A 38 -21.53 5.50 -7.65
CA GLN A 38 -21.92 6.49 -8.64
C GLN A 38 -21.19 6.34 -9.98
N PHE A 39 -20.18 5.46 -10.08
CA PHE A 39 -19.30 5.38 -11.25
C PHE A 39 -20.05 5.11 -12.56
N ASP A 40 -20.99 4.16 -12.55
CA ASP A 40 -21.75 3.74 -13.73
C ASP A 40 -23.03 4.56 -13.96
N ALA A 41 -23.36 5.51 -13.08
CA ALA A 41 -24.48 6.42 -13.28
C ALA A 41 -24.22 7.36 -14.47
N PRO A 42 -25.26 7.86 -15.17
CA PRO A 42 -25.09 8.84 -16.24
C PRO A 42 -24.29 10.08 -15.77
N GLY A 43 -23.14 10.34 -16.41
CA GLY A 43 -22.22 11.43 -16.02
C GLY A 43 -21.42 11.19 -14.73
N GLY A 44 -21.57 10.02 -14.10
CA GLY A 44 -20.94 9.65 -12.84
C GLY A 44 -19.41 9.69 -12.88
N LYS A 45 -18.81 9.13 -13.94
CA LYS A 45 -17.35 9.17 -14.13
C LYS A 45 -16.80 10.59 -14.15
N GLN A 46 -17.41 11.50 -14.92
CA GLN A 46 -16.94 12.89 -15.02
C GLN A 46 -17.08 13.64 -13.68
N LYS A 47 -18.19 13.41 -12.96
CA LYS A 47 -18.41 13.98 -11.62
C LYS A 47 -17.34 13.49 -10.64
N LEU A 48 -17.10 12.18 -10.56
CA LEU A 48 -16.10 11.59 -9.69
C LEU A 48 -14.68 12.02 -10.06
N ALA A 49 -14.34 12.09 -11.35
CA ALA A 49 -13.05 12.57 -11.82
C ALA A 49 -12.82 14.04 -11.44
N THR A 50 -13.86 14.89 -11.57
CA THR A 50 -13.81 16.30 -11.15
C THR A 50 -13.55 16.42 -9.65
N GLN A 51 -14.23 15.61 -8.83
CA GLN A 51 -14.01 15.57 -7.39
C GLN A 51 -12.60 15.07 -7.02
N LEU A 52 -12.08 14.11 -7.78
CA LEU A 52 -10.77 13.51 -7.53
C LEU A 52 -9.61 14.43 -7.89
N ARG A 53 -9.75 15.25 -8.94
CA ARG A 53 -8.67 16.05 -9.56
C ARG A 53 -7.82 16.79 -8.55
N ASP A 54 -8.45 17.57 -7.67
CA ASP A 54 -7.71 18.44 -6.75
C ASP A 54 -7.04 17.61 -5.64
N ALA A 55 -7.70 16.53 -5.19
CA ALA A 55 -7.15 15.63 -4.18
C ALA A 55 -5.86 14.96 -4.66
N VAL A 56 -5.83 14.45 -5.90
CA VAL A 56 -4.62 13.78 -6.43
C VAL A 56 -3.52 14.75 -6.82
N HIS A 57 -3.87 16.00 -7.17
CA HIS A 57 -2.90 17.03 -7.54
C HIS A 57 -2.24 17.71 -6.33
N GLN A 58 -2.97 17.89 -5.23
CA GLN A 58 -2.48 18.63 -4.07
C GLN A 58 -2.00 17.72 -2.94
N ILE A 59 -2.72 16.62 -2.69
CA ILE A 59 -2.52 15.78 -1.50
C ILE A 59 -2.07 14.37 -1.87
N GLY A 60 -2.56 13.80 -2.97
CA GLY A 60 -2.24 12.42 -3.33
C GLY A 60 -2.95 11.36 -2.48
N PHE A 61 -3.87 11.75 -1.58
CA PHE A 61 -4.66 10.85 -0.73
C PHE A 61 -6.15 11.19 -0.85
N PHE A 62 -6.99 10.16 -0.82
CA PHE A 62 -8.46 10.28 -0.81
C PHE A 62 -9.12 9.05 -0.20
N TYR A 63 -10.38 9.14 0.19
CA TYR A 63 -11.18 8.00 0.62
C TYR A 63 -12.04 7.45 -0.52
N VAL A 64 -12.34 6.16 -0.44
CA VAL A 64 -13.27 5.47 -1.32
C VAL A 64 -14.28 4.70 -0.46
N ILE A 65 -15.57 4.85 -0.77
CA ILE A 65 -16.68 4.12 -0.14
C ILE A 65 -17.55 3.45 -1.21
N ASN A 66 -18.43 2.54 -0.77
CA ASN A 66 -19.35 1.79 -1.65
C ASN A 66 -18.62 1.11 -2.82
N TYR A 67 -17.47 0.48 -2.49
CA TYR A 67 -16.57 -0.17 -3.45
C TYR A 67 -16.97 -1.62 -3.77
N GLY A 68 -18.18 -2.04 -3.40
CA GLY A 68 -18.79 -3.32 -3.79
C GLY A 68 -18.33 -4.53 -2.99
N LEU A 69 -17.69 -4.35 -1.82
CA LEU A 69 -17.44 -5.43 -0.88
C LEU A 69 -18.20 -5.19 0.42
N ASP A 70 -18.82 -6.25 0.92
CA ASP A 70 -19.40 -6.26 2.27
C ASP A 70 -18.29 -6.25 3.32
N GLN A 71 -18.59 -5.67 4.48
CA GLN A 71 -17.64 -5.56 5.58
C GLN A 71 -17.15 -6.94 6.05
N ASP A 72 -18.02 -7.96 6.03
CA ASP A 72 -17.66 -9.34 6.40
C ASP A 72 -16.57 -9.94 5.51
N VAL A 73 -16.54 -9.60 4.22
CA VAL A 73 -15.50 -10.07 3.30
C VAL A 73 -14.15 -9.43 3.62
N VAL A 74 -14.16 -8.14 3.98
CA VAL A 74 -12.95 -7.42 4.42
C VAL A 74 -12.47 -7.96 5.77
N ASP A 75 -13.38 -8.16 6.71
CA ASP A 75 -13.06 -8.69 8.05
C ASP A 75 -12.57 -10.14 7.98
N GLU A 76 -13.02 -10.94 7.00
CA GLU A 76 -12.47 -12.26 6.73
C GLU A 76 -11.00 -12.21 6.31
N GLN A 77 -10.58 -11.21 5.51
CA GLN A 77 -9.16 -11.02 5.18
C GLN A 77 -8.35 -10.63 6.43
N PHE A 78 -8.88 -9.77 7.30
CA PHE A 78 -8.25 -9.48 8.59
C PHE A 78 -8.16 -10.72 9.49
N ALA A 79 -9.19 -11.58 9.51
CA ALA A 79 -9.16 -12.85 10.24
C ALA A 79 -8.06 -13.79 9.72
N ILE A 80 -7.87 -13.87 8.41
CA ILE A 80 -6.77 -14.62 7.78
C ILE A 80 -5.43 -14.04 8.21
N GLY A 81 -5.24 -12.71 8.13
CA GLY A 81 -4.02 -12.03 8.56
C GLY A 81 -3.72 -12.26 10.05
N LYS A 82 -4.73 -12.19 10.92
CA LYS A 82 -4.60 -12.47 12.35
C LYS A 82 -4.18 -13.92 12.62
N ALA A 83 -4.83 -14.88 11.96
CA ALA A 83 -4.49 -16.29 12.08
C ALA A 83 -3.08 -16.61 11.55
N LEU A 84 -2.66 -15.92 10.48
CA LEU A 84 -1.32 -16.01 9.92
C LEU A 84 -0.25 -15.54 10.90
N PHE A 85 -0.41 -14.37 11.53
CA PHE A 85 0.58 -13.85 12.47
C PHE A 85 0.62 -14.60 13.80
N ALA A 86 -0.46 -15.32 14.14
CA ALA A 86 -0.54 -16.23 15.28
C ALA A 86 0.19 -17.57 15.07
N LEU A 87 0.67 -17.88 13.85
CA LEU A 87 1.48 -19.08 13.60
C LEU A 87 2.82 -19.02 14.36
N PRO A 88 3.39 -20.18 14.74
CA PRO A 88 4.75 -20.26 15.26
C PRO A 88 5.74 -19.54 14.34
N LEU A 89 6.74 -18.90 14.94
CA LEU A 89 7.74 -18.17 14.16
C LEU A 89 8.45 -19.09 13.15
N GLU A 90 8.74 -20.33 13.53
CA GLU A 90 9.39 -21.31 12.65
C GLU A 90 8.58 -21.56 11.38
N GLU A 91 7.24 -21.63 11.48
CA GLU A 91 6.37 -21.79 10.33
C GLU A 91 6.38 -20.54 9.45
N LYS A 92 6.24 -19.35 10.03
CA LYS A 92 6.31 -18.08 9.25
C LYS A 92 7.66 -17.94 8.52
N MET A 93 8.76 -18.32 9.18
CA MET A 93 10.12 -18.21 8.65
C MET A 93 10.41 -19.13 7.45
N ARG A 94 9.62 -20.19 7.22
CA ARG A 94 9.73 -21.03 6.01
C ARG A 94 9.32 -20.31 4.72
N HIS A 95 8.63 -19.18 4.86
CA HIS A 95 8.04 -18.45 3.73
C HIS A 95 8.62 -17.04 3.58
N VAL A 96 9.86 -16.82 4.04
CA VAL A 96 10.51 -15.49 4.01
C VAL A 96 10.61 -14.95 2.58
N ALA A 97 10.34 -13.65 2.45
CA ALA A 97 10.48 -12.90 1.22
C ALA A 97 11.97 -12.72 0.86
N ASP A 98 12.28 -12.77 -0.44
CA ASP A 98 13.63 -12.48 -0.93
C ASP A 98 13.83 -10.97 -1.10
N ILE A 99 13.91 -10.28 0.04
CA ILE A 99 14.01 -8.80 0.06
C ILE A 99 15.36 -8.36 -0.54
N GLY A 100 16.43 -9.12 -0.30
CA GLY A 100 17.75 -8.87 -0.89
C GLY A 100 17.75 -9.01 -2.43
N GLY A 101 16.93 -9.92 -2.96
CA GLY A 101 16.64 -10.03 -4.40
C GLY A 101 15.69 -8.96 -4.94
N GLY A 102 15.12 -8.11 -4.08
CA GLY A 102 14.20 -7.04 -4.47
C GLY A 102 12.73 -7.47 -4.50
N SER A 103 12.34 -8.52 -3.76
CA SER A 103 10.94 -8.94 -3.65
C SER A 103 10.44 -8.85 -2.21
N TYR A 104 9.29 -8.21 -2.02
CA TYR A 104 8.58 -8.24 -0.75
C TYR A 104 7.62 -9.42 -0.60
N ASN A 105 7.42 -10.24 -1.63
CA ASN A 105 6.42 -11.31 -1.62
C ASN A 105 6.88 -12.49 -0.76
N GLY A 106 6.03 -12.88 0.21
CA GLY A 106 6.36 -13.74 1.33
C GLY A 106 6.35 -13.00 2.68
N TYR A 107 6.89 -13.66 3.70
CA TYR A 107 6.98 -13.17 5.07
C TYR A 107 8.20 -12.26 5.26
N ARG A 108 8.00 -11.12 5.92
CA ARG A 108 9.07 -10.31 6.51
C ARG A 108 8.93 -10.33 8.03
N PRO A 109 9.92 -10.84 8.77
CA PRO A 109 9.87 -10.80 10.23
C PRO A 109 10.02 -9.38 10.77
N LYS A 110 9.46 -9.13 11.95
CA LYS A 110 9.78 -7.92 12.72
C LYS A 110 11.28 -7.89 13.03
N GLY A 111 11.84 -6.68 13.09
CA GLY A 111 13.26 -6.50 13.32
C GLY A 111 14.13 -6.83 12.11
N THR A 112 13.55 -6.83 10.91
CA THR A 112 14.30 -6.98 9.64
C THR A 112 15.08 -5.72 9.31
N ARG A 113 14.48 -4.53 9.52
CA ARG A 113 15.11 -3.24 9.22
C ARG A 113 15.55 -2.55 10.50
N GLU A 114 16.71 -1.94 10.44
CA GLU A 114 17.20 -1.02 11.46
C GLU A 114 16.54 0.34 11.26
N GLN A 115 15.60 0.69 12.13
CA GLN A 115 14.82 1.91 11.97
C GLN A 115 15.60 3.15 12.47
N PHE A 116 16.34 2.98 13.56
CA PHE A 116 17.28 3.95 14.12
C PHE A 116 18.55 3.21 14.54
N PRO A 117 19.69 3.90 14.76
CA PRO A 117 20.92 3.24 15.19
C PRO A 117 20.71 2.33 16.42
N GLY A 118 20.94 1.03 16.24
CA GLY A 118 20.75 -0.02 17.24
C GLY A 118 19.29 -0.43 17.52
N LEU A 119 18.29 0.19 16.87
CA LEU A 119 16.87 -0.05 17.12
C LEU A 119 16.16 -0.57 15.86
N ARG A 120 15.66 -1.80 15.95
CA ARG A 120 14.98 -2.45 14.82
C ARG A 120 13.46 -2.27 14.86
N ASP A 121 12.82 -2.37 13.70
CA ASP A 121 11.36 -2.17 13.57
C ASP A 121 10.54 -3.23 14.33
N ASN A 122 9.29 -2.90 14.65
CA ASN A 122 8.30 -3.76 15.33
C ASN A 122 7.25 -4.31 14.37
N VAL A 123 7.50 -4.30 13.06
CA VAL A 123 6.49 -4.65 12.06
C VAL A 123 6.84 -5.94 11.35
N GLU A 124 5.93 -6.90 11.41
CA GLU A 124 5.96 -8.05 10.52
C GLU A 124 4.90 -7.89 9.43
N PHE A 125 5.16 -8.44 8.25
CA PHE A 125 4.16 -8.49 7.19
C PHE A 125 4.28 -9.73 6.33
N TYR A 126 3.20 -10.06 5.64
CA TYR A 126 3.14 -11.13 4.67
C TYR A 126 2.49 -10.63 3.39
N ASN A 127 3.18 -10.75 2.27
CA ASN A 127 2.71 -10.30 0.98
C ASN A 127 2.41 -11.47 0.05
N LEU A 128 1.28 -11.38 -0.63
CA LEU A 128 0.81 -12.34 -1.62
C LEU A 128 0.75 -11.66 -2.98
N PHE A 129 1.43 -12.23 -3.96
CA PHE A 129 1.18 -11.90 -5.36
C PHE A 129 -0.31 -12.08 -5.70
N LYS A 130 -0.71 -11.59 -6.87
CA LYS A 130 -1.98 -11.99 -7.47
C LYS A 130 -2.03 -13.51 -7.57
N LEU A 131 -3.07 -14.12 -7.02
CA LEU A 131 -3.25 -15.57 -7.02
C LEU A 131 -3.77 -16.09 -8.37
N ASN A 132 -3.14 -15.68 -9.47
CA ASN A 132 -3.51 -16.01 -10.85
C ASN A 132 -2.69 -17.15 -11.48
N GLY A 133 -1.83 -17.82 -10.72
CA GLY A 133 -0.98 -18.90 -11.23
C GLY A 133 0.32 -18.47 -11.91
N LYS A 134 0.57 -17.16 -12.09
CA LYS A 134 1.74 -16.67 -12.84
C LYS A 134 2.99 -16.46 -11.98
N LEU A 135 2.80 -16.09 -10.70
CA LEU A 135 3.87 -15.88 -9.71
C LEU A 135 3.53 -16.65 -8.43
N GLU A 136 3.79 -17.97 -8.44
CA GLU A 136 3.47 -18.87 -7.32
C GLU A 136 4.63 -19.02 -6.35
N ARG A 137 4.30 -19.25 -5.08
CA ARG A 137 5.24 -19.56 -3.99
C ARG A 137 4.62 -20.58 -3.05
N SER A 138 5.44 -21.20 -2.20
CA SER A 138 4.91 -21.94 -1.06
C SER A 138 4.30 -20.97 -0.05
N HIS A 139 3.19 -21.38 0.55
CA HIS A 139 2.48 -20.58 1.54
C HIS A 139 2.13 -21.41 2.79
N PRO A 140 1.96 -20.78 3.96
CA PRO A 140 1.46 -21.48 5.14
C PRO A 140 0.05 -22.04 4.90
N ASP A 141 -0.29 -23.10 5.64
CA ASP A 141 -1.60 -23.77 5.56
C ASP A 141 -2.80 -22.82 5.64
N VAL A 142 -2.74 -21.77 6.46
CA VAL A 142 -3.83 -20.79 6.60
C VAL A 142 -4.10 -20.05 5.29
N ILE A 143 -3.06 -19.75 4.50
CA ILE A 143 -3.20 -19.12 3.19
C ILE A 143 -3.72 -20.15 2.18
N ILE A 144 -3.16 -21.35 2.17
CA ILE A 144 -3.56 -22.42 1.23
C ILE A 144 -5.05 -22.73 1.37
N ARG A 145 -5.54 -22.91 2.61
CA ARG A 145 -6.94 -23.25 2.89
C ARG A 145 -7.92 -22.12 2.54
N ASN A 146 -7.47 -20.87 2.61
CA ASN A 146 -8.29 -19.70 2.29
C ASN A 146 -7.97 -19.10 0.91
N ARG A 147 -7.20 -19.81 0.07
CA ARG A 147 -6.72 -19.31 -1.22
C ARG A 147 -7.83 -18.78 -2.11
N ALA A 148 -8.94 -19.52 -2.24
CA ALA A 148 -10.08 -19.10 -3.06
C ALA A 148 -10.69 -17.78 -2.58
N LYS A 149 -10.86 -17.61 -1.26
CA LYS A 149 -11.38 -16.37 -0.65
C LYS A 149 -10.45 -15.19 -0.90
N ILE A 150 -9.14 -15.41 -0.74
CA ILE A 150 -8.13 -14.39 -1.00
C ILE A 150 -8.13 -14.02 -2.49
N GLU A 151 -8.17 -15.00 -3.39
CA GLU A 151 -8.19 -14.74 -4.84
C GLU A 151 -9.44 -13.95 -5.24
N THR A 152 -10.63 -14.35 -4.77
CA THR A 152 -11.88 -13.61 -5.01
C THR A 152 -11.77 -12.16 -4.53
N PHE A 153 -11.23 -11.95 -3.33
CA PHE A 153 -10.99 -10.60 -2.81
C PHE A 153 -10.02 -9.81 -3.70
N GLN A 154 -8.87 -10.38 -4.05
CA GLN A 154 -7.90 -9.69 -4.91
C GLN A 154 -8.46 -9.37 -6.30
N ARG A 155 -9.25 -10.28 -6.91
CA ARG A 155 -9.91 -10.06 -8.21
C ARG A 155 -10.85 -8.88 -8.14
N HIS A 156 -11.76 -8.84 -7.15
CA HIS A 156 -12.67 -7.72 -6.95
C HIS A 156 -11.90 -6.39 -6.78
N VAL A 157 -10.83 -6.39 -5.96
CA VAL A 157 -10.01 -5.20 -5.75
C VAL A 157 -9.37 -4.70 -7.05
N VAL A 158 -8.95 -5.59 -7.95
CA VAL A 158 -8.36 -5.20 -9.24
C VAL A 158 -9.43 -4.79 -10.25
N GLU A 159 -10.43 -5.63 -10.44
CA GLU A 159 -11.40 -5.54 -11.54
C GLU A 159 -12.51 -4.51 -11.27
N ASP A 160 -12.92 -4.34 -10.01
CA ASP A 160 -14.05 -3.48 -9.64
C ASP A 160 -13.63 -2.18 -8.94
N VAL A 161 -12.52 -2.19 -8.21
CA VAL A 161 -12.04 -0.99 -7.49
C VAL A 161 -10.93 -0.30 -8.28
N THR A 162 -9.81 -1.00 -8.48
CA THR A 162 -8.61 -0.43 -9.14
C THR A 162 -8.92 0.02 -10.56
N ARG A 163 -9.60 -0.81 -11.37
CA ARG A 163 -10.01 -0.45 -12.72
C ARG A 163 -10.80 0.86 -12.77
N LYS A 164 -11.79 1.04 -11.89
CA LYS A 164 -12.61 2.26 -11.83
C LYS A 164 -11.76 3.47 -11.47
N LEU A 165 -10.89 3.35 -10.46
CA LEU A 165 -9.98 4.43 -10.05
C LEU A 165 -9.00 4.82 -11.17
N LEU A 166 -8.44 3.85 -11.90
CA LEU A 166 -7.56 4.12 -13.04
C LEU A 166 -8.29 4.83 -14.18
N ILE A 167 -9.55 4.47 -14.46
CA ILE A 167 -10.38 5.21 -15.43
C ILE A 167 -10.59 6.66 -14.99
N LEU A 168 -10.91 6.90 -13.71
CA LEU A 168 -11.07 8.26 -13.19
C LEU A 168 -9.78 9.07 -13.31
N LEU A 169 -8.63 8.49 -12.99
CA LEU A 169 -7.32 9.13 -13.14
C LEU A 169 -7.00 9.43 -14.62
N ALA A 170 -7.38 8.54 -15.54
CA ALA A 170 -7.21 8.77 -16.97
C ALA A 170 -8.06 9.95 -17.45
N ILE A 171 -9.31 10.04 -17.01
CA ILE A 171 -10.20 11.18 -17.30
C ILE A 171 -9.63 12.48 -16.74
N VAL A 172 -9.08 12.46 -15.52
CA VAL A 172 -8.42 13.64 -14.93
C VAL A 172 -7.27 14.12 -15.81
N LEU A 173 -6.47 13.20 -16.35
CA LEU A 173 -5.39 13.52 -17.30
C LEU A 173 -5.89 13.82 -18.72
N GLU A 174 -7.20 13.85 -18.97
CA GLU A 174 -7.80 14.02 -20.30
C GLU A 174 -7.31 12.96 -21.31
N LEU A 175 -7.03 11.76 -20.82
CA LEU A 175 -6.64 10.59 -21.61
C LEU A 175 -7.87 9.74 -21.95
N PRO A 176 -7.77 8.84 -22.96
CA PRO A 176 -8.73 7.76 -23.14
C PRO A 176 -8.91 6.95 -21.84
N GLU A 177 -10.15 6.55 -21.52
CA GLU A 177 -10.50 5.89 -20.25
C GLU A 177 -9.68 4.62 -19.99
N ASP A 178 -9.32 3.88 -21.04
CA ASP A 178 -8.57 2.62 -20.98
C ASP A 178 -7.05 2.81 -20.89
N ARG A 179 -6.54 4.04 -21.05
CA ARG A 179 -5.10 4.29 -21.19
C ARG A 179 -4.29 3.79 -20.00
N LEU A 180 -4.80 3.96 -18.79
CA LEU A 180 -4.15 3.53 -17.55
C LEU A 180 -4.45 2.08 -17.18
N LEU A 181 -5.36 1.39 -17.88
CA LEU A 181 -5.67 -0.02 -17.65
C LEU A 181 -4.61 -0.96 -18.23
N ALA A 182 -3.86 -0.49 -19.23
CA ALA A 182 -2.76 -1.25 -19.82
C ALA A 182 -1.75 -1.66 -18.74
N GLY A 183 -1.49 -2.97 -18.63
CA GLY A 183 -0.60 -3.55 -17.64
C GLY A 183 -1.13 -3.58 -16.20
N HIS A 184 -2.43 -3.40 -15.98
CA HIS A 184 -3.07 -3.47 -14.66
C HIS A 184 -4.18 -4.54 -14.57
N SER A 185 -4.28 -5.44 -15.55
CA SER A 185 -5.19 -6.57 -15.47
C SER A 185 -4.81 -7.51 -14.32
N PHE A 186 -5.79 -8.22 -13.77
CA PHE A 186 -5.51 -9.29 -12.81
C PHE A 186 -4.56 -10.34 -13.40
N GLU A 187 -4.63 -10.53 -14.72
CA GLU A 187 -3.82 -11.50 -15.44
C GLU A 187 -2.42 -11.00 -15.79
N ASP A 188 -2.10 -9.70 -15.71
CA ASP A 188 -0.76 -9.24 -16.07
C ASP A 188 0.32 -9.74 -15.10
N VAL A 189 1.54 -9.96 -15.57
CA VAL A 189 2.67 -10.27 -14.67
C VAL A 189 3.18 -8.97 -14.07
N SER A 190 2.82 -8.73 -12.82
CA SER A 190 3.11 -7.51 -12.07
C SER A 190 3.49 -7.85 -10.64
N ASP A 191 4.18 -6.93 -9.96
CA ASP A 191 4.50 -7.09 -8.52
C ASP A 191 3.36 -6.58 -7.59
N CYS A 192 2.13 -6.46 -8.12
CA CYS A 192 0.92 -6.25 -7.32
C CYS A 192 0.84 -7.27 -6.19
N HIS A 193 0.46 -6.83 -5.01
CA HIS A 193 0.30 -7.75 -3.89
C HIS A 193 -0.73 -7.29 -2.86
N LEU A 194 -1.37 -8.27 -2.25
CA LEU A 194 -2.11 -8.13 -1.01
C LEU A 194 -1.12 -8.25 0.15
N ARG A 195 -1.17 -7.30 1.09
CA ARG A 195 -0.35 -7.26 2.30
C ARG A 195 -1.22 -7.43 3.53
N TYR A 196 -0.91 -8.45 4.32
CA TYR A 196 -1.22 -8.47 5.75
C TYR A 196 -0.02 -7.87 6.49
N MET A 197 -0.26 -6.99 7.46
CA MET A 197 0.81 -6.32 8.21
C MET A 197 0.42 -6.18 9.68
N LEU A 198 1.34 -6.40 10.60
CA LEU A 198 1.11 -6.27 12.04
C LEU A 198 2.21 -5.43 12.67
N TYR A 199 1.85 -4.25 13.15
CA TYR A 199 2.71 -3.50 14.07
C TYR A 199 2.43 -3.97 15.50
N HIS A 200 3.49 -4.42 16.17
CA HIS A 200 3.41 -4.86 17.56
C HIS A 200 3.42 -3.66 18.50
N ALA A 201 2.49 -3.61 19.45
CA ALA A 201 2.46 -2.58 20.49
C ALA A 201 3.77 -2.57 21.29
N ARG A 202 4.17 -1.38 21.72
CA ARG A 202 5.38 -1.12 22.52
C ARG A 202 4.99 -0.34 23.77
N SER A 203 5.79 -0.44 24.84
CA SER A 203 5.60 0.43 26.01
C SER A 203 5.88 1.90 25.65
N ALA A 204 5.39 2.83 26.47
CA ALA A 204 5.65 4.25 26.28
C ALA A 204 7.15 4.57 26.32
N GLU A 205 7.90 3.92 27.22
CA GLU A 205 9.35 4.07 27.36
C GLU A 205 10.09 3.54 26.14
N GLU A 206 9.61 2.43 25.56
CA GLU A 206 10.17 1.93 24.31
C GLU A 206 9.84 2.87 23.16
N ASN A 207 8.59 3.32 23.02
CA ASN A 207 8.19 4.27 21.98
C ASN A 207 8.99 5.57 22.00
N ALA A 208 9.31 6.09 23.17
CA ALA A 208 10.16 7.27 23.31
C ALA A 208 11.55 7.08 22.68
N LYS A 209 12.13 5.87 22.75
CA LYS A 209 13.42 5.56 22.09
C LYS A 209 13.34 5.59 20.56
N TYR A 210 12.15 5.33 20.01
CA TYR A 210 11.85 5.38 18.57
C TYR A 210 11.28 6.74 18.12
N GLY A 211 11.36 7.78 18.96
CA GLY A 211 10.77 9.08 18.65
C GLY A 211 9.25 9.03 18.40
N ASN A 212 8.56 8.04 18.98
CA ASN A 212 7.15 7.73 18.76
C ASN A 212 6.80 7.41 17.30
N VAL A 213 7.73 6.80 16.55
CA VAL A 213 7.52 6.41 15.14
C VAL A 213 7.65 4.89 14.94
N TYR A 214 6.63 4.28 14.35
CA TYR A 214 6.61 2.87 13.94
C TYR A 214 7.18 2.66 12.54
N ALA A 215 6.96 3.62 11.63
CA ALA A 215 7.58 3.64 10.30
C ALA A 215 7.84 5.09 9.87
N GLY A 216 9.08 5.38 9.47
CA GLY A 216 9.48 6.70 8.99
C GLY A 216 8.79 7.15 7.70
N GLY A 217 8.95 8.42 7.35
CA GLY A 217 8.31 9.02 6.18
C GLY A 217 8.81 8.44 4.86
N HIS A 218 7.90 7.91 4.05
CA HIS A 218 8.19 7.31 2.75
C HIS A 218 7.06 7.55 1.74
N THR A 219 7.35 7.27 0.47
CA THR A 219 6.36 7.16 -0.61
C THR A 219 6.22 5.70 -1.05
N ASP A 220 5.08 5.38 -1.65
CA ASP A 220 4.82 4.07 -2.21
C ASP A 220 5.35 3.93 -3.64
N PHE A 221 5.66 2.71 -4.04
CA PHE A 221 6.53 2.50 -5.21
C PHE A 221 5.76 2.37 -6.53
N GLY A 222 4.49 1.97 -6.45
CA GLY A 222 3.68 1.53 -7.58
C GLY A 222 2.80 2.63 -8.17
N THR A 223 1.61 2.23 -8.61
CA THR A 223 0.61 3.09 -9.24
C THR A 223 -0.27 3.79 -8.20
N ILE A 224 -0.98 2.98 -7.40
CA ILE A 224 -1.79 3.43 -6.27
C ILE A 224 -1.73 2.36 -5.17
N SER A 225 -1.98 2.76 -3.92
CA SER A 225 -2.12 1.86 -2.79
C SER A 225 -3.52 1.97 -2.19
N LEU A 226 -4.10 0.84 -1.83
CA LEU A 226 -5.43 0.75 -1.24
C LEU A 226 -5.28 0.21 0.19
N LEU A 227 -5.54 1.06 1.18
CA LEU A 227 -5.49 0.72 2.59
C LEU A 227 -6.91 0.54 3.08
N PHE A 228 -7.30 -0.71 3.34
CA PHE A 228 -8.58 -1.00 3.98
C PHE A 228 -8.56 -0.45 5.41
N ARG A 229 -9.74 -0.06 5.90
CA ARG A 229 -9.90 0.61 7.20
C ARG A 229 -9.09 -0.10 8.29
N GLN A 230 -8.25 0.69 8.98
CA GLN A 230 -7.43 0.27 10.10
C GLN A 230 -7.81 1.13 11.32
N PRO A 231 -8.67 0.65 12.24
CA PRO A 231 -9.27 1.48 13.29
C PRO A 231 -8.27 2.14 14.27
N ILE A 232 -7.06 1.58 14.38
CA ILE A 232 -5.99 2.18 15.19
C ILE A 232 -5.39 3.37 14.43
N ALA A 233 -5.63 4.56 14.98
CA ALA A 233 -5.14 5.83 14.45
C ALA A 233 -3.63 5.90 14.63
N ALA A 234 -2.89 5.87 13.51
CA ALA A 234 -1.42 5.86 13.51
C ALA A 234 -0.82 6.39 12.21
N LEU A 235 -1.58 6.37 11.11
CA LEU A 235 -1.11 6.85 9.82
C LEU A 235 -1.12 8.39 9.81
N GLN A 236 0.00 8.98 9.39
CA GLN A 236 0.12 10.41 9.14
C GLN A 236 0.61 10.66 7.72
N ILE A 237 0.12 11.74 7.12
CA ILE A 237 0.58 12.25 5.83
C ILE A 237 1.31 13.57 6.03
N ARG A 238 2.29 13.84 5.18
CA ARG A 238 3.03 15.10 5.17
C ARG A 238 2.35 16.09 4.23
N MET A 239 1.96 17.24 4.76
CA MET A 239 1.31 18.32 4.02
C MET A 239 2.34 19.18 3.27
N ALA A 240 1.86 20.04 2.37
CA ALA A 240 2.71 20.90 1.55
C ALA A 240 3.55 21.91 2.36
N ASP A 241 3.07 22.32 3.54
CA ASP A 241 3.81 23.16 4.49
C ASP A 241 4.90 22.41 5.28
N GLY A 242 5.02 21.10 5.07
CA GLY A 242 5.97 20.22 5.73
C GLY A 242 5.48 19.63 7.05
N GLY A 243 4.31 20.03 7.54
CA GLY A 243 3.65 19.50 8.73
C GLY A 243 3.04 18.11 8.51
N TRP A 244 2.67 17.43 9.60
CA TRP A 244 2.08 16.10 9.58
C TRP A 244 0.63 16.15 10.05
N LYS A 245 -0.28 15.53 9.29
CA LYS A 245 -1.69 15.37 9.67
C LYS A 245 -2.08 13.90 9.76
N TRP A 246 -3.00 13.58 10.65
CA TRP A 246 -3.49 12.23 10.89
C TRP A 246 -4.50 11.80 9.84
N VAL A 247 -4.45 10.54 9.43
CA VAL A 247 -5.47 9.95 8.55
C VAL A 247 -6.54 9.28 9.40
N LYS A 248 -7.78 9.74 9.26
CA LYS A 248 -8.92 9.23 10.03
C LYS A 248 -9.40 7.89 9.44
N PRO A 249 -9.51 6.81 10.25
CA PRO A 249 -9.92 5.50 9.75
C PRO A 249 -11.44 5.38 9.62
N TYR A 250 -12.03 6.05 8.63
CA TYR A 250 -13.49 6.07 8.43
C TYR A 250 -14.09 4.67 8.25
N PRO A 251 -15.23 4.37 8.91
CA PRO A 251 -15.99 3.13 8.71
C PRO A 251 -16.23 2.82 7.23
N SER A 252 -16.11 1.53 6.87
CA SER A 252 -16.41 1.01 5.53
C SER A 252 -15.75 1.79 4.38
N SER A 253 -14.53 2.28 4.61
CA SER A 253 -13.76 3.03 3.61
C SER A 253 -12.43 2.37 3.28
N ILE A 254 -11.90 2.73 2.10
CA ILE A 254 -10.52 2.49 1.70
C ILE A 254 -9.84 3.86 1.68
N THR A 255 -8.71 3.99 2.37
CA THR A 255 -7.79 5.12 2.13
C THR A 255 -6.94 4.78 0.92
N VAL A 256 -6.99 5.61 -0.12
CA VAL A 256 -6.22 5.42 -1.34
C VAL A 256 -5.16 6.49 -1.45
N ASN A 257 -3.95 6.11 -1.85
CA ASN A 257 -2.91 7.07 -2.22
C ASN A 257 -2.31 6.80 -3.59
N ILE A 258 -1.89 7.88 -4.24
CA ILE A 258 -1.04 7.86 -5.42
C ILE A 258 0.37 7.43 -5.01
N ALA A 259 1.02 6.67 -5.88
CA ALA A 259 2.37 6.17 -5.69
C ALA A 259 3.30 6.61 -6.84
N ASP A 260 4.60 6.31 -6.71
CA ASP A 260 5.65 6.94 -7.50
C ASP A 260 5.54 6.70 -9.02
N VAL A 261 5.12 5.51 -9.48
CA VAL A 261 4.92 5.24 -10.91
C VAL A 261 3.88 6.20 -11.51
N MET A 262 2.77 6.41 -10.80
CA MET A 262 1.72 7.31 -11.26
C MET A 262 2.17 8.77 -11.23
N GLN A 263 3.06 9.14 -10.28
CA GLN A 263 3.71 10.45 -10.29
C GLN A 263 4.62 10.62 -11.51
N PHE A 264 5.43 9.63 -11.86
CA PHE A 264 6.30 9.68 -13.06
C PHE A 264 5.46 9.82 -14.34
N TRP A 265 4.46 8.97 -14.51
CA TRP A 265 3.57 9.00 -15.67
C TRP A 265 2.81 10.32 -15.83
N SER A 266 2.49 10.99 -14.73
CA SER A 266 1.77 12.27 -14.74
C SER A 266 2.70 13.49 -14.75
N ALA A 267 4.01 13.32 -14.97
CA ALA A 267 5.01 14.40 -14.93
C ALA A 267 4.96 15.20 -13.61
N GLY A 268 4.72 14.53 -12.48
CA GLY A 268 4.60 15.16 -11.17
C GLY A 268 3.28 15.87 -10.91
N TYR A 269 2.30 15.80 -11.83
CA TYR A 269 0.96 16.36 -11.63
C TYR A 269 0.21 15.64 -10.52
N PHE A 270 0.19 14.30 -10.52
CA PHE A 270 -0.31 13.53 -9.39
C PHE A 270 0.78 13.38 -8.33
N LYS A 271 0.44 13.62 -7.06
CA LYS A 271 1.40 13.64 -5.95
C LYS A 271 1.50 12.29 -5.28
N SER A 272 2.68 11.69 -5.34
CA SER A 272 3.04 10.59 -4.44
C SER A 272 3.45 11.18 -3.09
N SER A 273 2.51 11.19 -2.16
CA SER A 273 2.71 11.90 -0.89
C SER A 273 3.40 11.06 0.16
N VAL A 274 4.25 11.76 0.91
CA VAL A 274 5.03 11.18 1.99
C VAL A 274 4.10 10.88 3.15
N HIS A 275 4.16 9.65 3.65
CA HIS A 275 3.37 9.21 4.78
C HIS A 275 4.21 8.37 5.73
N ARG A 276 3.76 8.27 6.98
CA ARG A 276 4.47 7.59 8.07
C ARG A 276 3.47 6.91 9.01
N VAL A 277 3.97 6.01 9.86
CA VAL A 277 3.18 5.41 10.94
C VAL A 277 3.79 5.82 12.27
N VAL A 278 3.00 6.44 13.13
CA VAL A 278 3.40 6.89 14.47
C VAL A 278 2.76 6.01 15.55
N THR A 279 3.25 6.15 16.78
CA THR A 279 2.61 5.54 17.94
C THR A 279 1.15 6.00 18.04
N PRO A 280 0.18 5.08 18.26
CA PRO A 280 -1.22 5.46 18.42
C PRO A 280 -1.47 6.33 19.66
N PRO A 281 -2.64 7.02 19.75
CA PRO A 281 -3.09 7.68 20.97
C PRO A 281 -3.15 6.70 22.15
N GLU A 282 -3.11 7.23 23.38
CA GLU A 282 -2.98 6.44 24.62
C GLU A 282 -4.05 5.33 24.75
N ASP A 283 -5.28 5.62 24.33
CA ASP A 283 -6.39 4.67 24.40
C ASP A 283 -6.29 3.51 23.40
N GLN A 284 -5.36 3.57 22.45
CA GLN A 284 -5.08 2.52 21.47
C GLN A 284 -3.61 2.04 21.52
N ALA A 285 -2.70 2.71 22.22
CA ALA A 285 -1.26 2.45 22.19
C ALA A 285 -0.86 1.03 22.66
N HIS A 286 -1.73 0.39 23.45
CA HIS A 286 -1.56 -0.97 23.98
C HIS A 286 -2.03 -2.07 23.00
N LEU A 287 -2.58 -1.70 21.84
CA LEU A 287 -3.15 -2.62 20.86
C LEU A 287 -2.20 -2.81 19.68
N ASP A 288 -2.07 -4.06 19.23
CA ASP A 288 -1.40 -4.35 17.98
C ASP A 288 -2.22 -3.82 16.79
N ARG A 289 -1.53 -3.19 15.84
CA ARG A 289 -2.16 -2.61 14.64
C ARG A 289 -2.02 -3.54 13.46
N LEU A 290 -3.08 -4.33 13.26
CA LEU A 290 -3.26 -5.16 12.08
C LEU A 290 -3.73 -4.29 10.90
N GLY A 291 -3.09 -4.48 9.75
CA GLY A 291 -3.35 -3.78 8.51
C GLY A 291 -3.58 -4.73 7.34
N LEU A 292 -4.45 -4.28 6.44
CA LEU A 292 -4.78 -4.93 5.17
C LEU A 292 -4.59 -3.89 4.06
N LEU A 293 -3.68 -4.16 3.14
CA LEU A 293 -3.35 -3.24 2.05
C LEU A 293 -3.28 -4.00 0.74
N TYR A 294 -3.68 -3.35 -0.36
CA TYR A 294 -3.43 -3.83 -1.71
C TYR A 294 -2.58 -2.81 -2.46
N PHE A 295 -1.37 -3.21 -2.86
CA PHE A 295 -0.45 -2.35 -3.61
C PHE A 295 -0.61 -2.64 -5.10
N VAL A 296 -1.08 -1.65 -5.85
CA VAL A 296 -1.22 -1.74 -7.31
C VAL A 296 0.10 -1.34 -7.93
N ARG A 297 0.66 -2.23 -8.74
CA ARG A 297 1.87 -2.02 -9.52
C ARG A 297 1.59 -2.39 -10.97
N PRO A 298 2.16 -1.66 -11.94
CA PRO A 298 1.99 -2.03 -13.34
C PRO A 298 2.71 -3.34 -13.67
N ALA A 299 2.42 -3.88 -14.85
CA ALA A 299 3.19 -4.96 -15.47
C ALA A 299 4.69 -4.61 -15.48
N GLN A 300 5.53 -5.62 -15.23
CA GLN A 300 6.96 -5.40 -14.94
C GLN A 300 7.73 -4.77 -16.10
N ASP A 301 7.27 -4.95 -17.33
CA ASP A 301 7.91 -4.52 -18.59
C ASP A 301 7.42 -3.15 -19.09
N LEU A 302 6.47 -2.52 -18.39
CA LEU A 302 6.01 -1.17 -18.73
C LEU A 302 7.08 -0.12 -18.47
N ASP A 303 7.19 0.83 -19.38
CA ASP A 303 8.11 1.97 -19.29
C ASP A 303 7.59 3.03 -18.33
N LEU A 304 8.49 3.54 -17.48
CA LEU A 304 8.23 4.69 -16.61
C LEU A 304 8.46 6.00 -17.36
N LYS A 305 7.77 6.16 -18.50
CA LYS A 305 7.82 7.37 -19.33
C LYS A 305 6.60 8.24 -19.06
N ILE A 306 6.78 9.57 -19.03
CA ILE A 306 5.68 10.53 -18.99
C ILE A 306 4.64 10.23 -20.09
N LEU A 307 3.36 10.24 -19.71
CA LEU A 307 2.24 10.02 -20.62
C LEU A 307 1.97 11.28 -21.45
N GLU A 308 1.70 11.09 -22.74
CA GLU A 308 1.28 12.16 -23.63
C GLU A 308 -0.19 12.47 -23.36
N SER A 309 -0.44 13.51 -22.55
CA SER A 309 -1.75 13.91 -22.04
C SER A 309 -2.08 15.36 -22.45
N PRO A 310 -3.31 15.64 -22.93
CA PRO A 310 -3.75 17.00 -23.25
C PRO A 310 -3.67 17.95 -22.05
N LEU A 311 -4.01 17.48 -20.85
CA LEU A 311 -3.88 18.27 -19.63
C LEU A 311 -2.41 18.62 -19.37
N LEU A 312 -1.52 17.63 -19.41
CA LEU A 312 -0.08 17.85 -19.16
C LEU A 312 0.54 18.78 -20.20
N GLU A 313 0.13 18.67 -21.46
CA GLU A 313 0.55 19.57 -22.54
C GLU A 313 0.10 21.00 -22.27
N ARG A 314 -1.19 21.20 -21.99
CA ARG A 314 -1.76 22.51 -21.68
C ARG A 314 -1.13 23.17 -20.45
N LEU A 315 -0.66 22.38 -19.48
CA LEU A 315 0.07 22.86 -18.30
C LEU A 315 1.58 23.04 -18.55
N GLY A 316 2.09 22.71 -19.73
CA GLY A 316 3.52 22.83 -20.07
C GLY A 316 4.43 21.86 -19.32
N LEU A 317 3.90 20.71 -18.90
CA LEU A 317 4.58 19.68 -18.12
C LEU A 317 5.27 18.61 -18.98
N LEU A 318 4.92 18.49 -20.28
CA LEU A 318 5.55 17.57 -21.23
C LEU A 318 6.94 18.04 -21.67
N ARG A 319 7.91 18.09 -20.76
CA ARG A 319 9.31 18.43 -21.08
C ARG A 319 10.13 17.15 -21.17
N LYS A 320 10.26 16.60 -22.39
CA LYS A 320 10.95 15.30 -22.65
C LYS A 320 12.38 15.23 -22.10
N GLU A 321 13.08 16.36 -22.02
CA GLU A 321 14.44 16.48 -21.47
C GLU A 321 14.51 16.30 -19.93
N LYS A 322 13.35 16.27 -19.25
CA LYS A 322 13.23 16.13 -17.79
C LYS A 322 12.55 14.83 -17.36
N ASP A 323 12.36 13.89 -18.28
CA ASP A 323 11.80 12.57 -17.94
C ASP A 323 12.87 11.70 -17.28
N GLU A 324 13.09 11.93 -15.97
CA GLU A 324 14.14 11.28 -15.19
C GLU A 324 14.00 9.75 -15.13
N ALA A 325 12.78 9.23 -15.29
CA ALA A 325 12.49 7.80 -15.23
C ALA A 325 12.46 7.12 -16.61
N ALA A 326 12.66 7.88 -17.70
CA ALA A 326 12.70 7.35 -19.05
C ALA A 326 13.75 6.24 -19.21
N GLY A 327 13.34 5.12 -19.80
CA GLY A 327 14.21 3.94 -19.99
C GLY A 327 14.26 3.00 -18.79
N ILE A 328 13.60 3.33 -17.67
CA ILE A 328 13.45 2.44 -16.52
C ILE A 328 12.16 1.63 -16.69
N LYS A 329 12.27 0.31 -16.54
CA LYS A 329 11.10 -0.58 -16.48
C LYS A 329 10.49 -0.56 -15.09
N ALA A 330 9.17 -0.63 -15.00
CA ALA A 330 8.47 -0.57 -13.73
C ALA A 330 8.88 -1.69 -12.76
N GLY A 331 9.14 -2.89 -13.27
CA GLY A 331 9.65 -4.00 -12.47
C GLY A 331 11.03 -3.74 -11.87
N ASP A 332 11.91 -3.05 -12.61
CA ASP A 332 13.26 -2.72 -12.15
C ASP A 332 13.24 -1.61 -11.10
N TRP A 333 12.41 -0.58 -11.31
CA TRP A 333 12.14 0.45 -10.31
C TRP A 333 11.68 -0.17 -8.98
N VAL A 334 10.70 -1.06 -9.05
CA VAL A 334 10.15 -1.71 -7.86
C VAL A 334 11.21 -2.55 -7.16
N LYS A 335 11.96 -3.39 -7.88
CA LYS A 335 13.04 -4.20 -7.31
C LYS A 335 14.11 -3.33 -6.64
N ALA A 336 14.51 -2.24 -7.28
CA ALA A 336 15.49 -1.31 -6.72
C ALA A 336 14.97 -0.67 -5.43
N ARG A 337 13.71 -0.20 -5.41
CA ARG A 337 13.09 0.39 -4.22
C ARG A 337 12.96 -0.58 -3.05
N VAL A 338 12.67 -1.86 -3.31
CA VAL A 338 12.64 -2.89 -2.27
C VAL A 338 14.01 -3.10 -1.65
N LYS A 339 15.07 -3.18 -2.47
CA LYS A 339 16.46 -3.34 -1.99
C LYS A 339 16.89 -2.14 -1.16
N GLU A 340 16.63 -0.93 -1.66
CA GLU A 340 16.95 0.32 -0.95
C GLU A 340 16.22 0.45 0.38
N ASP A 341 14.95 0.02 0.47
CA ASP A 341 14.23 0.08 1.75
C ASP A 341 14.80 -0.86 2.82
N LEU A 342 15.43 -1.98 2.42
CA LEU A 342 16.09 -2.91 3.34
C LEU A 342 17.39 -2.35 3.93
N GLN A 343 18.18 -1.63 3.12
CA GLN A 343 19.52 -1.17 3.49
C GLN A 343 19.54 0.08 4.37
N LYS A 344 18.37 0.65 4.67
CA LYS A 344 18.27 1.84 5.53
C LYS A 344 18.60 1.50 6.98
N ALA A 345 19.74 1.99 7.45
CA ALA A 345 19.81 2.60 8.78
C ALA A 345 19.51 4.10 8.60
N VAL A 346 18.61 4.66 9.39
CA VAL A 346 18.39 6.11 9.37
C VAL A 346 19.55 6.77 10.12
N GLU A 347 20.63 7.08 9.41
CA GLU A 347 21.62 8.06 9.88
C GLU A 347 21.03 9.48 9.70
N GLY A 348 21.34 10.39 10.64
CA GLY A 348 20.78 11.74 10.75
C GLY A 348 20.75 12.54 9.42
N GLY A 349 19.58 13.09 9.05
CA GLY A 349 19.40 13.99 7.91
C GLY A 349 18.30 13.59 6.91
N HIS A 350 17.91 14.54 6.04
CA HIS A 350 17.17 14.24 4.81
C HIS A 350 18.14 13.69 3.78
N THR A 351 18.01 12.42 3.42
CA THR A 351 18.84 11.82 2.38
C THR A 351 18.01 11.63 1.11
N ASN A 352 18.44 12.30 0.04
CA ASN A 352 18.10 11.87 -1.31
C ASN A 352 18.92 10.62 -1.58
N VAL A 353 18.25 9.47 -1.73
CA VAL A 353 18.91 8.20 -1.95
C VAL A 353 18.77 7.84 -3.43
N PRO A 354 19.88 7.73 -4.18
CA PRO A 354 19.85 7.21 -5.55
C PRO A 354 19.27 5.80 -5.57
N VAL A 355 18.33 5.53 -6.46
CA VAL A 355 17.66 4.23 -6.55
C VAL A 355 18.12 3.49 -7.80
N ILE A 356 17.83 4.04 -8.98
CA ILE A 356 18.21 3.46 -10.28
C ILE A 356 18.11 4.53 -11.37
N GLY A 357 18.97 4.45 -12.38
CA GLY A 357 18.89 5.32 -13.56
C GLY A 357 19.09 6.82 -13.27
N GLY A 358 19.71 7.18 -12.14
CA GLY A 358 19.84 8.58 -11.70
C GLY A 358 18.63 9.13 -10.93
N VAL A 359 17.52 8.39 -10.87
CA VAL A 359 16.34 8.75 -10.07
C VAL A 359 16.65 8.52 -8.60
N SER A 360 16.40 9.55 -7.79
CA SER A 360 16.58 9.50 -6.34
C SER A 360 15.24 9.67 -5.63
N VAL A 361 15.06 9.01 -4.49
CA VAL A 361 13.89 9.20 -3.63
C VAL A 361 14.31 9.90 -2.36
N LYS A 362 13.52 10.90 -1.97
CA LYS A 362 13.72 11.58 -0.71
C LYS A 362 13.06 10.80 0.41
N TYR A 363 13.86 10.37 1.38
CA TYR A 363 13.35 9.81 2.62
C TYR A 363 13.26 10.87 3.70
N TYR A 364 12.22 10.78 4.51
CA TYR A 364 11.94 11.74 5.56
C TYR A 364 12.10 11.05 6.90
N GLN A 365 12.88 11.69 7.78
CA GLN A 365 13.00 11.24 9.15
C GLN A 365 11.67 11.38 9.89
N SER A 366 11.57 10.62 10.98
CA SER A 366 10.60 10.80 12.07
C SER A 366 10.60 12.23 12.60
#